data_AF-A0A1G0WRA6-F1
#
_entry.id   AF-A0A1G0WRA6-F1
#
_cell.length_a   1.000
_cell.length_b   1.000
_cell.length_c   1.000
_cell.angle_alpha   90.00
_cell.angle_beta   90.00
_cell.angle_gamma   90.00
#
_symmetry.space_group_name_H-M   'P 1'
#
loop_
_entity.id
_entity.type
_entity.pdbx_description
1 polymer ?
#
loop_
_entity_poly.entity_id
_entity_poly.type
_entity_poly.pdbx_seq_one_letter_code
_entity_poly.pdbx_strand_id
1 'polypeptide(L)' 'MSNSYSYNHYKSTVSGVTPDIDYDEEIAIELVKNYKIATIPPSVFYGKSDEGRTMLRLCFAKSNETLIAGAENLRKYKI' A
#
# COMPACT_ATOMS: atom_id res chain seq x y z
N MET A 1 0.66 -8.54 -20.79
CA MET A 1 -0.81 -8.53 -20.65
C MET A 1 -1.20 -9.13 -19.29
N SER A 2 -0.80 -8.51 -18.17
CA SER A 2 -0.86 -9.14 -16.83
C SER A 2 -1.41 -8.26 -15.70
N ASN A 3 -1.77 -6.99 -15.93
CA ASN A 3 -2.25 -6.09 -14.86
C ASN A 3 -3.77 -5.97 -14.74
N SER A 4 -4.56 -6.75 -15.48
CA SER A 4 -6.03 -6.71 -15.40
C SER A 4 -6.63 -7.75 -14.43
N TYR A 5 -5.85 -8.73 -13.96
CA TYR A 5 -6.39 -9.82 -13.13
C TYR A 5 -6.55 -9.44 -11.64
N SER A 6 -5.66 -8.63 -11.06
CA SER A 6 -5.79 -8.22 -9.65
C SER A 6 -6.88 -7.16 -9.41
N TYR A 7 -7.05 -6.21 -10.32
CA TYR A 7 -8.03 -5.12 -10.14
C TYR A 7 -9.49 -5.58 -10.26
N ASN A 8 -9.77 -6.58 -11.10
CA ASN A 8 -11.13 -7.10 -11.28
C ASN A 8 -11.61 -7.98 -10.10
N HIS A 9 -10.71 -8.47 -9.25
CA HIS A 9 -11.10 -9.18 -8.02
C HIS A 9 -11.71 -8.24 -6.97
N TYR A 10 -11.35 -6.95 -7.00
CA TYR A 10 -11.79 -5.94 -6.03
C TYR A 10 -13.28 -5.56 -6.15
N LYS A 11 -13.89 -5.78 -7.31
CA LYS A 11 -15.29 -5.37 -7.60
C LYS A 11 -16.32 -6.49 -7.43
N SER A 12 -15.93 -7.76 -7.24
CA SER A 12 -16.89 -8.88 -7.21
C SER A 12 -17.43 -9.23 -5.83
N THR A 13 -16.94 -8.63 -4.74
CA THR A 13 -17.39 -8.96 -3.37
C THR A 13 -18.42 -7.96 -2.87
N VAL A 14 -19.51 -7.83 -3.63
CA VAL A 14 -20.78 -7.31 -3.11
C VAL A 14 -21.55 -8.55 -2.62
N SER A 15 -22.03 -8.50 -1.38
CA SER A 15 -22.80 -9.52 -0.66
C SER A 15 -22.01 -10.62 0.07
N GLY A 16 -21.54 -10.29 1.28
CA GLY A 16 -21.65 -11.25 2.39
C GLY A 16 -20.42 -12.05 2.82
N VAL A 17 -19.20 -11.73 2.37
CA VAL A 17 -17.96 -12.34 2.87
C VAL A 17 -16.94 -11.23 3.17
N THR A 18 -16.53 -11.06 4.43
CA THR A 18 -15.41 -10.19 4.84
C THR A 18 -14.10 -10.95 4.61
N PRO A 19 -13.22 -10.52 3.68
CA PRO A 19 -11.94 -11.17 3.52
C PRO A 19 -10.92 -10.49 4.46
N ASP A 20 -10.15 -11.30 5.18
CA ASP A 20 -8.89 -10.91 5.82
C ASP A 20 -7.94 -10.32 4.76
N ILE A 21 -8.04 -9.02 4.49
CA ILE A 21 -7.13 -8.34 3.55
C ILE A 21 -6.18 -7.46 4.35
N ASP A 22 -4.95 -7.93 4.50
CA ASP A 22 -3.78 -7.15 4.92
C ASP A 22 -3.43 -6.16 3.79
N TYR A 23 -4.27 -5.13 3.68
CA TYR A 23 -4.25 -4.15 2.59
C TYR A 23 -2.99 -3.29 2.59
N ASP A 24 -2.45 -2.99 3.78
CA ASP A 24 -1.25 -2.17 3.91
C ASP A 24 0.02 -2.89 3.42
N GLU A 25 0.18 -4.18 3.69
CA GLU A 25 1.32 -4.97 3.18
C GLU A 25 1.32 -5.06 1.65
N GLU A 26 0.16 -5.34 1.05
CA GLU A 26 0.02 -5.43 -0.40
C GLU A 26 0.35 -4.10 -1.08
N ILE A 27 -0.16 -2.98 -0.56
CA ILE A 27 0.18 -1.64 -1.08
C ILE A 27 1.64 -1.32 -0.84
N ALA A 28 2.21 -1.66 0.32
CA ALA A 28 3.64 -1.42 0.58
C ALA A 28 4.52 -2.14 -0.46
N ILE A 29 4.17 -3.38 -0.82
CA ILE A 29 4.84 -4.17 -1.86
C ILE A 29 4.64 -3.53 -3.24
N GLU A 30 3.42 -3.09 -3.57
CA GLU A 30 3.14 -2.43 -4.85
C GLU A 30 3.95 -1.14 -5.02
N LEU A 31 3.92 -0.27 -4.00
CA LEU A 31 4.62 1.01 -3.99
C LEU A 31 6.13 0.83 -4.16
N VAL A 32 6.72 -0.20 -3.53
CA VAL A 32 8.17 -0.43 -3.68
C VAL A 32 8.51 -0.93 -5.08
N LYS A 33 7.72 -1.88 -5.63
CA LYS A 33 7.99 -2.50 -6.93
C LYS A 33 7.74 -1.56 -8.10
N ASN A 34 6.63 -0.85 -8.09
CA ASN A 34 6.13 -0.11 -9.25
C ASN A 34 6.41 1.39 -9.15
N TYR A 35 6.50 1.94 -7.94
CA TYR A 35 6.62 3.38 -7.70
C TYR A 35 7.93 3.77 -7.02
N LYS A 36 8.79 2.81 -6.64
CA LYS A 36 10.07 3.05 -5.96
C LYS A 36 9.90 3.82 -4.64
N ILE A 37 8.81 3.55 -3.91
CA ILE A 37 8.52 4.14 -2.61
C ILE A 37 8.50 3.02 -1.57
N ALA A 38 9.44 3.05 -0.64
CA ALA A 38 9.42 2.15 0.51
C ALA A 38 8.57 2.74 1.62
N THR A 39 7.60 1.97 2.10
CA THR A 39 6.76 2.29 3.26
C THR A 39 6.87 1.16 4.28
N ILE A 40 6.33 1.40 5.48
CA ILE A 40 6.23 0.36 6.51
C ILE A 40 4.73 0.13 6.77
N PRO A 41 4.19 -1.06 6.48
CA PRO A 41 2.84 -1.44 6.86
C PRO A 41 2.77 -1.53 8.40
N PRO A 42 1.94 -0.74 9.09
CA PRO A 42 1.86 -0.79 10.55
C PRO A 42 1.24 -2.08 11.07
N SER A 43 0.41 -2.78 10.29
CA SER A 43 -0.28 -4.02 10.69
C SER A 43 0.68 -5.09 11.24
N VAL A 44 1.91 -5.15 10.70
CA VAL A 44 2.95 -6.10 11.14
C VAL A 44 3.36 -5.92 12.61
N PHE A 45 3.04 -4.79 13.23
CA PHE A 45 3.29 -4.54 14.65
C PHE A 45 2.10 -4.93 15.55
N TYR A 46 0.94 -5.24 14.97
CA TYR A 46 -0.34 -5.46 15.67
C TYR A 46 -0.89 -6.87 15.45
N GLY A 47 -0.17 -7.90 15.91
CA GLY A 47 -0.56 -9.31 15.68
C GLY A 47 -1.85 -9.80 16.38
N LYS A 48 -2.57 -8.94 17.11
CA LYS A 48 -3.83 -9.26 17.81
C LYS A 48 -4.94 -8.22 17.61
N SER A 49 -4.74 -7.24 16.73
CA SER A 49 -5.73 -6.22 16.41
C SER A 49 -5.69 -5.86 14.93
N ASP A 50 -6.76 -5.25 14.44
CA ASP A 50 -6.85 -4.80 13.04
C ASP A 50 -6.23 -3.40 12.86
N GLU A 51 -5.56 -2.89 13.88
CA GLU A 51 -5.00 -1.54 13.89
C GLU A 51 -3.91 -1.41 12.83
N GLY A 52 -4.01 -0.35 12.04
CA GLY A 52 -2.98 -0.02 11.06
C GLY A 52 -3.10 -0.73 9.70
N ARG A 53 -3.99 -1.72 9.53
CA ARG A 53 -4.21 -2.43 8.24
C ARG A 53 -4.60 -1.54 7.06
N THR A 54 -5.05 -0.31 7.31
CA THR A 54 -5.46 0.67 6.28
C THR A 54 -4.51 1.87 6.18
N MET A 55 -3.35 1.81 6.83
CA MET A 55 -2.41 2.92 6.91
C MET A 55 -1.02 2.52 6.42
N LEU A 56 -0.21 3.50 6.04
CA LEU A 56 1.21 3.31 5.74
C LEU A 56 2.06 4.29 6.53
N ARG A 57 3.16 3.81 7.10
CA ARG A 57 4.15 4.68 7.77
C ARG A 57 5.24 5.09 6.80
N LEU A 58 5.43 6.40 6.65
CA LEU A 58 6.48 7.04 5.87
C LEU A 58 7.57 7.60 6.79
N CYS A 59 8.82 7.55 6.35
CA CYS A 59 9.96 8.11 7.08
C CYS A 59 10.46 9.40 6.40
N PHE A 60 10.36 10.52 7.12
CA PHE A 60 10.75 11.85 6.62
C PHE A 60 12.20 12.25 6.96
N ALA A 61 12.91 11.46 7.79
CA ALA A 61 14.29 11.72 8.16
C ALA A 61 15.26 11.39 7.01
N LYS A 62 15.19 12.19 5.94
CA LYS A 62 15.89 12.04 4.66
C LYS A 62 16.30 13.42 4.13
N SER A 63 17.15 13.46 3.11
CA SER A 63 17.50 14.72 2.42
C SER A 63 16.31 15.28 1.65
N ASN A 64 16.28 16.60 1.41
CA ASN A 64 15.21 17.24 0.65
C ASN A 64 15.05 16.64 -0.76
N GLU A 65 16.15 16.31 -1.42
CA GLU A 65 16.16 15.69 -2.74
C GLU A 65 15.44 14.34 -2.72
N THR A 66 15.67 13.55 -1.67
CA THR A 66 15.01 12.25 -1.47
C THR A 66 13.52 12.42 -1.22
N LEU A 67 13.13 13.40 -0.38
CA LEU A 67 11.73 13.67 -0.07
C LEU A 67 10.95 14.13 -1.30
N ILE A 68 11.53 15.04 -2.09
CA ILE A 68 10.94 15.53 -3.34
C ILE A 68 10.79 14.36 -4.32
N ALA A 69 11.85 13.58 -4.57
CA ALA A 69 11.79 12.43 -5.48
C ALA A 69 10.73 11.39 -5.05
N GLY A 70 10.61 11.13 -3.75
CA GLY A 70 9.56 10.26 -3.20
C GLY A 70 8.16 10.82 -3.46
N ALA A 71 7.94 12.11 -3.22
CA ALA A 71 6.68 12.78 -3.49
C ALA A 71 6.32 12.78 -4.99
N GLU A 72 7.29 13.00 -5.89
CA GLU A 72 7.09 12.89 -7.35
C GLU A 72 6.60 11.51 -7.77
N ASN A 73 7.18 10.46 -7.20
CA ASN A 73 6.74 9.11 -7.48
C ASN A 73 5.36 8.83 -6.89
N LEU A 74 5.06 9.36 -5.70
CA LEU A 74 3.78 9.13 -5.04
C LEU A 74 2.63 9.75 -5.82
N ARG A 75 2.84 10.93 -6.44
CA ARG A 75 1.83 11.57 -7.31
C ARG A 75 1.46 10.76 -8.55
N LYS A 76 2.27 9.78 -8.94
CA LYS A 76 1.97 8.88 -10.08
C LYS A 76 1.05 7.72 -9.66
N TYR A 77 0.93 7.45 -8.36
CA TYR A 77 0.03 6.42 -7.85
C TYR A 77 -1.41 6.90 -7.96
N LYS A 78 -2.27 6.09 -8.57
CA LYS A 78 -3.70 6.39 -8.76
C LYS A 78 -4.52 5.33 -8.04
N ILE A 79 -5.46 5.77 -7.22
CA ILE A 79 -6.40 4.96 -6.43
C ILE A 79 -7.72 4.87 -7.21
#